data_AF-A0A9N9J5E3-F1
#
_entry.id   AF-A0A9N9J5E3-F1
#
_cell.length_a   1.000
_cell.length_b   1.000
_cell.length_c   1.000
_cell.angle_alpha   90.00
_cell.angle_beta   90.00
_cell.angle_gamma   90.00
#
_symmetry.space_group_name_H-M   'P 1'
#
loop_
_entity.id
_entity.type
_entity.pdbx_description
1 polymer ?
#
loop_
_entity_poly.entity_id
_entity_poly.type
_entity_poly.pdbx_seq_one_letter_code
_entity_poly.pdbx_strand_id
1 'polypeptide(L)'
;MWCGVKVTLPEYEHASQLKFLTQIAFKAVKMLSPSTIMLNKRIVVLGAGVSGLTTATLLLQQEKGIKVHLIAKYFPGDLSGEYTSLWAGAHWLSRATKDEIRQQ
;
A
#
# COMPACT_ATOMS: atom_id res chain seq x y z
N MET A 1 -16.51 -14.36 32.02
CA MET A 1 -17.73 -13.62 32.38
C MET A 1 -18.07 -12.71 31.21
N TRP A 2 -18.80 -13.24 30.23
CA TRP A 2 -19.21 -12.53 29.02
C TRP A 2 -20.62 -11.99 29.30
N CYS A 3 -20.78 -10.67 29.30
CA CYS A 3 -22.08 -10.05 29.60
C CYS A 3 -22.97 -10.21 28.37
N GLY A 4 -23.85 -11.21 28.40
CA GLY A 4 -24.80 -11.50 27.34
C GLY A 4 -25.88 -10.41 27.27
N VAL A 5 -25.72 -9.46 26.37
CA VAL A 5 -26.80 -8.53 25.99
C VAL A 5 -27.77 -9.29 25.10
N LYS A 6 -28.86 -9.78 25.69
CA LYS A 6 -30.03 -10.24 24.91
C LYS A 6 -30.72 -9.01 24.33
N VAL A 7 -30.42 -8.71 23.07
CA VAL A 7 -31.22 -7.76 22.28
C VAL A 7 -32.49 -8.50 21.85
N THR A 8 -33.60 -8.25 22.55
CA THR A 8 -34.93 -8.68 22.09
C THR A 8 -35.35 -7.75 20.96
N LEU A 9 -35.24 -8.22 19.72
CA LEU A 9 -35.79 -7.53 18.56
C LEU A 9 -37.29 -7.84 18.47
N PRO A 10 -38.18 -6.82 18.37
CA PRO A 10 -39.57 -7.07 18.05
C PRO A 10 -39.67 -7.66 16.63
N GLU A 11 -40.43 -8.72 16.50
CA GLU A 11 -40.72 -9.37 15.23
C GLU A 11 -41.65 -8.43 14.43
N TYR A 12 -41.05 -7.62 13.56
CA TYR A 12 -41.75 -6.62 12.75
C TYR A 12 -41.81 -7.08 11.29
N GLU A 13 -43.03 -7.18 10.77
CA GLU A 13 -43.46 -7.91 9.57
C GLU A 13 -43.12 -7.22 8.23
N HIS A 14 -42.04 -6.44 8.19
CA HIS A 14 -41.52 -5.81 6.97
C HIS A 14 -39.99 -5.98 6.86
N ALA A 15 -39.57 -7.25 6.80
CA ALA A 15 -38.17 -7.70 6.80
C ALA A 15 -37.32 -7.23 5.60
N SER A 16 -37.91 -6.65 4.56
CA SER A 16 -37.18 -6.24 3.35
C SER A 16 -36.47 -4.90 3.50
N GLN A 17 -37.08 -3.93 4.19
CA GLN A 17 -36.48 -2.60 4.37
C GLN A 17 -35.44 -2.57 5.49
N LEU A 18 -35.67 -3.35 6.57
CA LEU A 18 -34.77 -3.37 7.72
C LEU A 18 -33.41 -4.04 7.38
N LYS A 19 -33.40 -5.03 6.49
CA LYS A 19 -32.16 -5.66 5.98
C LYS A 19 -31.32 -4.69 5.15
N PHE A 20 -31.95 -3.78 4.41
CA PHE A 20 -31.24 -2.78 3.62
C PHE A 20 -30.56 -1.73 4.51
N LEU A 21 -31.26 -1.29 5.56
CA LEU A 21 -30.74 -0.34 6.54
C LEU A 21 -29.58 -0.92 7.36
N THR A 22 -29.67 -2.19 7.79
CA THR A 22 -28.56 -2.84 8.49
C THR A 22 -27.35 -3.07 7.57
N GLN A 23 -27.57 -3.35 6.28
CA GLN A 23 -26.49 -3.50 5.30
C GLN A 23 -25.78 -2.17 4.99
N ILE A 24 -26.53 -1.07 4.87
CA ILE A 24 -25.98 0.28 4.73
C ILE A 24 -25.18 0.66 5.96
N ALA A 25 -25.72 0.40 7.17
CA ALA A 25 -25.02 0.69 8.42
C ALA A 25 -23.71 -0.11 8.53
N PHE A 26 -23.72 -1.40 8.21
CA PHE A 26 -22.49 -2.21 8.18
C PHE A 26 -21.49 -1.74 7.11
N LYS A 27 -21.97 -1.31 5.93
CA LYS A 27 -21.11 -0.76 4.87
C LYS A 27 -20.53 0.59 5.24
N ALA A 28 -21.29 1.44 5.93
CA ALA A 28 -20.85 2.72 6.46
C ALA A 28 -19.85 2.56 7.62
N VAL A 29 -20.10 1.61 8.54
CA VAL A 29 -19.15 1.24 9.60
C VAL A 29 -17.87 0.63 9.02
N LYS A 30 -17.96 -0.15 7.94
CA LYS A 30 -16.78 -0.66 7.21
C LYS A 30 -16.04 0.45 6.43
N MET A 31 -16.74 1.51 5.99
CA MET A 31 -16.15 2.73 5.42
C MET A 31 -15.46 3.59 6.50
N LEU A 32 -15.96 3.55 7.73
CA LEU A 32 -15.26 4.01 8.92
C LEU A 32 -14.22 2.95 9.34
N SER A 33 -13.26 2.70 8.43
CA SER A 33 -12.03 1.97 8.73
C SER A 33 -11.47 2.48 10.06
N PRO A 34 -11.06 1.57 10.97
CA PRO A 34 -10.68 1.93 12.32
C PRO A 34 -9.54 2.92 12.24
N SER A 35 -9.82 4.13 12.74
CA SER A 35 -8.86 5.15 13.14
C SER A 35 -7.53 5.08 12.40
N THR A 36 -7.46 5.86 11.31
CA THR A 36 -6.30 6.68 10.99
C THR A 36 -5.82 7.37 12.26
N ILE A 37 -5.08 6.67 13.10
CA ILE A 37 -4.06 7.31 13.90
C ILE A 37 -3.16 7.89 12.81
N MET A 38 -3.15 9.21 12.63
CA MET A 38 -2.17 9.89 11.77
C MET A 38 -0.79 9.73 12.40
N LEU A 39 -0.32 8.49 12.50
CA LEU A 39 1.05 8.16 12.81
C LEU A 39 1.87 8.80 11.71
N ASN A 40 2.49 9.94 12.05
CA ASN A 40 3.40 10.65 11.18
C ASN A 40 4.66 9.80 11.01
N LYS A 41 4.54 8.77 10.17
CA LYS A 41 5.55 7.73 9.94
C LYS A 41 6.60 8.32 9.01
N ARG A 42 7.82 8.44 9.53
CA ARG A 42 8.97 8.93 8.77
C ARG A 42 9.81 7.75 8.32
N ILE A 43 10.05 7.65 7.02
CA ILE A 43 10.88 6.61 6.42
C ILE A 43 12.05 7.28 5.74
N VAL A 44 13.26 6.78 5.98
CA VAL A 44 14.47 7.22 5.30
C VAL A 44 14.87 6.14 4.30
N VAL A 45 14.99 6.53 3.03
CA VAL A 45 15.47 5.68 1.96
C VAL A 45 16.91 6.09 1.64
N LEU A 46 17.81 5.10 1.70
CA LEU A 46 19.23 5.29 1.41
C LEU A 46 19.50 4.93 -0.06
N GLY A 47 20.04 5.89 -0.80
CA GLY A 47 20.37 5.77 -2.21
C GLY A 47 19.25 6.21 -3.15
N ALA A 48 19.62 6.95 -4.20
CA ALA A 48 18.71 7.49 -5.20
C ALA A 48 18.80 6.75 -6.55
N GLY A 49 19.19 5.47 -6.52
CA GLY A 49 19.14 4.59 -7.69
C GLY A 49 17.73 4.07 -7.98
N VAL A 50 17.61 3.25 -9.02
CA VAL A 50 16.30 2.69 -9.44
C VAL A 50 15.59 1.95 -8.30
N SER A 51 16.32 1.22 -7.45
CA SER A 51 15.75 0.54 -6.28
C SER A 51 15.17 1.54 -5.27
N GLY A 52 15.98 2.51 -4.82
CA GLY A 52 15.58 3.49 -3.82
C GLY A 52 14.42 4.39 -4.28
N LEU A 53 14.47 4.89 -5.51
CA LEU A 53 13.41 5.73 -6.07
C LEU A 53 12.09 4.95 -6.26
N THR A 54 12.17 3.70 -6.72
CA THR A 54 10.98 2.86 -6.89
C THR A 54 10.33 2.56 -5.54
N THR A 55 11.11 2.17 -4.53
CA THR A 55 10.60 1.92 -3.19
C THR A 55 10.01 3.18 -2.57
N ALA A 56 10.69 4.33 -2.68
CA ALA A 56 10.19 5.61 -2.17
C ALA A 56 8.83 5.98 -2.81
N THR A 57 8.71 5.79 -4.13
CA THR A 57 7.48 6.07 -4.88
C THR A 57 6.33 5.16 -4.45
N LEU A 58 6.59 3.85 -4.32
CA LEU A 58 5.59 2.89 -3.87
C LEU A 58 5.09 3.19 -2.45
N LEU A 59 6.00 3.55 -1.53
CA LEU A 59 5.64 3.93 -0.16
C LEU A 59 4.72 5.15 -0.12
N LEU A 60 5.00 6.16 -0.95
CA LEU A 60 4.17 7.37 -1.05
C LEU A 60 2.80 7.07 -1.69
N GLN A 61 2.72 6.10 -2.59
CA GLN A 61 1.47 5.72 -3.26
C GLN A 61 0.56 4.83 -2.39
N GLN A 62 1.14 3.92 -1.62
CA GLN A 62 0.39 2.90 -0.86
C GLN A 62 -0.06 3.37 0.53
N GLU A 63 0.74 4.18 1.22
CA GLU A 63 0.47 4.60 2.60
C GLU A 63 0.22 6.12 2.67
N LYS A 64 -0.99 6.51 3.09
CA LYS A 64 -1.33 7.93 3.33
C LYS A 64 -0.71 8.41 4.65
N GLY A 65 -0.13 9.61 4.64
CA GLY A 65 0.43 10.23 5.85
C GLY A 65 1.87 9.84 6.17
N ILE A 66 2.59 9.21 5.22
CA ILE A 66 4.02 8.92 5.34
C ILE A 66 4.85 10.07 4.79
N LYS A 67 5.92 10.41 5.51
CA LYS A 67 6.96 11.30 5.02
C LYS A 67 8.21 10.51 4.68
N VAL A 68 8.54 10.46 3.39
CA VAL A 68 9.74 9.79 2.89
C VAL A 68 10.86 10.81 2.74
N HIS A 69 12.03 10.48 3.27
CA HIS A 69 13.26 11.24 3.11
C HIS A 69 14.26 10.41 2.32
N LEU A 70 14.81 10.98 1.25
CA LEU A 70 15.80 10.33 0.41
C LEU A 70 17.18 10.91 0.74
N ILE A 71 18.12 10.03 1.08
CA ILE A 71 19.51 10.40 1.37
C ILE A 71 20.41 9.59 0.46
N ALA A 72 21.17 10.26 -0.40
CA ALA A 72 22.06 9.60 -1.34
C ALA A 72 23.32 10.43 -1.57
N LYS A 73 24.43 9.74 -1.89
CA LYS A 73 25.67 10.36 -2.34
C LYS A 73 25.56 10.91 -3.77
N TYR A 74 24.77 10.23 -4.60
CA TYR A 74 24.55 10.56 -6.01
C TYR A 74 23.06 10.52 -6.32
N PHE A 75 22.62 11.45 -7.17
CA PHE A 75 21.26 11.59 -7.66
C PHE A 75 21.19 11.32 -9.18
N PRO A 76 19.99 11.08 -9.74
CA PRO A 76 19.81 11.04 -11.19
C PRO A 76 20.37 12.31 -11.85
N GLY A 77 21.33 12.13 -12.76
CA GLY A 77 22.10 13.22 -13.38
C GLY A 77 23.58 13.24 -12.98
N ASP A 78 23.94 12.65 -11.84
CA ASP A 78 25.32 12.62 -11.36
C ASP A 78 26.14 11.51 -12.01
N LEU A 79 27.05 11.86 -12.91
CA LEU A 79 27.92 10.90 -13.58
C LEU A 79 29.04 10.44 -12.64
N SER A 80 28.87 9.27 -12.01
CA SER A 80 29.89 8.61 -11.20
C SER A 80 29.89 7.10 -11.43
N GLY A 81 31.07 6.47 -11.43
CA GLY A 81 31.19 5.00 -11.50
C GLY A 81 30.57 4.29 -10.30
N GLU A 82 30.46 4.97 -9.15
CA GLU A 82 29.82 4.44 -7.94
C GLU A 82 28.29 4.51 -8.00
N TYR A 83 27.71 5.18 -9.01
CA TYR A 83 26.28 5.29 -9.23
C TYR A 83 25.84 4.43 -10.42
N THR A 84 25.52 3.17 -10.12
CA THR A 84 25.26 2.13 -11.13
C THR A 84 24.02 2.37 -11.98
N SER A 85 23.02 3.07 -11.47
CA SER A 85 21.74 3.25 -12.17
C SER A 85 21.86 4.07 -13.46
N LEU A 86 22.87 4.94 -13.59
CA LEU A 86 23.14 5.70 -14.81
C LEU A 86 23.77 4.87 -15.93
N TRP A 87 24.48 3.81 -15.59
CA TRP A 87 25.21 2.96 -16.55
C TRP A 87 24.35 1.82 -17.11
N ALA A 88 23.12 1.69 -16.64
CA ALA A 88 22.20 0.68 -17.14
C ALA A 88 21.68 1.08 -18.53
N GLY A 89 21.77 0.19 -19.51
CA GLY A 89 21.03 0.34 -20.78
C GLY A 89 19.51 0.22 -20.60
N ALA A 90 19.08 -0.46 -19.53
CA ALA A 90 17.70 -0.63 -19.07
C ALA A 90 16.71 -1.10 -20.17
N HIS A 91 16.85 -2.37 -20.57
CA HIS A 91 15.83 -3.07 -21.35
C HIS A 91 15.30 -4.24 -20.51
N TRP A 92 13.99 -4.49 -20.58
CA TRP A 92 13.42 -5.70 -19.98
C TRP A 92 13.74 -6.88 -20.90
N LEU A 93 14.69 -7.69 -20.46
CA LEU A 93 15.08 -8.93 -21.12
C LEU A 93 15.05 -10.00 -20.05
N SER A 94 14.20 -11.00 -20.26
CA SER A 94 14.30 -12.20 -19.44
C SER A 94 15.66 -12.84 -19.62
N ARG A 95 16.29 -13.23 -18.51
CA ARG A 95 17.49 -14.07 -18.48
C ARG A 95 17.16 -15.56 -18.53
N ALA A 96 15.89 -15.91 -18.72
CA ALA A 96 15.44 -17.28 -18.87
C ALA A 96 16.07 -17.92 -20.10
N THR A 97 16.46 -19.19 -19.96
CA THR A 97 16.91 -19.99 -21.10
C THR A 97 15.72 -20.31 -22.02
N LYS A 98 16.01 -20.75 -23.26
CA LYS A 98 14.96 -20.99 -24.27
C LYS A 98 13.93 -22.03 -23.85
N ASP A 99 14.33 -22.91 -22.93
CA ASP A 99 13.52 -24.01 -22.42
C ASP A 99 12.62 -23.58 -21.25
N GLU A 100 12.87 -22.40 -20.67
CA GLU A 100 12.15 -21.87 -19.51
C GLU A 100 11.07 -20.86 -19.92
N ILE A 101 10.15 -21.28 -20.80
CA ILE A 101 9.09 -20.44 -21.40
C ILE A 101 8.28 -19.67 -20.35
N ARG A 102 8.10 -20.21 -19.14
CA ARG A 102 7.38 -19.54 -18.05
C ARG A 102 8.10 -18.33 -17.45
N GLN A 103 9.40 -18.24 -17.69
CA GLN A 103 10.28 -17.22 -17.16
C GLN A 103 10.73 -16.24 -18.25
N GLN A 104 10.48 -16.53 -19.54
CA GLN A 104 10.72 -15.63 -20.68
C GLN A 104 9.74 -14.46 -20.71
#